data_AF-A0A6L3MT25-F1
#
_entry.id   AF-A0A6L3MT25-F1
#
_cell.length_a   1.000
_cell.length_b   1.000
_cell.length_c   1.000
_cell.angle_alpha   90.00
_cell.angle_beta   90.00
_cell.angle_gamma   90.00
#
_symmetry.space_group_name_H-M   'P 1'
#
loop_
_entity.id
_entity.type
_entity.pdbx_description
1 polymer ?
#
loop_
_entity_poly.entity_id
_entity_poly.type
_entity_poly.pdbx_seq_one_letter_code
_entity_poly.pdbx_strand_id
1 'polypeptide(L)'
;ARSPLAFARLWSRVAAQMPPLLAKEEPPGALQALGDTQVPIDIGGPGTSHDGTFNDFVEHQSLYGLQQMLLESGHPVRLRGAMLALGSLLRPVMQSGSSHIERGLTLPLPVDPFYRSLVAAFWLELIAPFVAQADFELAIFIGTIAERERLIIGFNGASSKTLLSVVDPQTYAAHNIDIDDPEWIDAHAQNDQRISKLVSYLDQPQLSLRVAIDAFREAFIGG
;
A
#
# COMPACT_ATOMS: atom_id res chain seq x y z
N ALA A 1 10.30 1.12 2.97
CA ALA A 1 8.86 0.98 3.32
C ALA A 1 8.26 2.22 4.01
N ARG A 2 9.02 3.04 4.76
CA ARG A 2 8.45 4.17 5.54
C ARG A 2 8.16 5.46 4.78
N SER A 3 8.37 5.51 3.47
CA SER A 3 8.12 6.72 2.68
C SER A 3 6.69 7.28 2.86
N PRO A 4 5.60 6.50 3.00
CA PRO A 4 4.28 7.09 3.19
C PRO A 4 4.13 7.92 4.47
N LEU A 5 4.92 7.62 5.51
CA LEU A 5 4.94 8.38 6.76
C LEU A 5 5.78 9.64 6.63
N ALA A 6 6.95 9.55 5.98
CA ALA A 6 7.82 10.70 5.72
C ALA A 6 7.12 11.76 4.85
N PHE A 7 6.34 11.32 3.86
CA PHE A 7 5.62 12.19 2.92
C PHE A 7 4.19 12.57 3.37
N ALA A 8 3.68 11.99 4.47
CA ALA A 8 2.29 12.18 4.93
C ALA A 8 1.89 13.66 5.06
N ARG A 9 2.77 14.46 5.66
CA ARG A 9 2.54 15.91 5.86
C ARG A 9 2.53 16.67 4.55
N LEU A 10 3.43 16.32 3.62
CA LEU A 10 3.48 16.94 2.30
C LEU A 10 2.20 16.64 1.53
N TRP A 11 1.81 15.37 1.43
CA TRP A 11 0.59 14.99 0.71
C TRP A 11 -0.65 15.62 1.30
N SER A 12 -0.81 15.61 2.63
CA SER A 12 -1.96 16.23 3.28
C SER A 12 -2.03 17.73 3.02
N ARG A 13 -0.88 18.41 3.02
CA ARG A 13 -0.80 19.85 2.74
C ARG A 13 -1.19 20.16 1.29
N VAL A 14 -0.62 19.43 0.32
CA VAL A 14 -0.93 19.61 -1.10
C VAL A 14 -2.40 19.30 -1.37
N ALA A 15 -2.94 18.21 -0.82
CA ALA A 15 -4.35 17.83 -0.97
C ALA A 15 -5.31 18.89 -0.42
N ALA A 16 -4.95 19.59 0.67
CA ALA A 16 -5.76 20.67 1.23
C ALA A 16 -5.71 21.97 0.39
N GLN A 17 -4.61 22.21 -0.34
CA GLN A 17 -4.40 23.41 -1.15
C GLN A 17 -4.90 23.28 -2.59
N MET A 18 -5.09 22.05 -3.08
CA MET A 18 -5.50 21.80 -4.47
C MET A 18 -6.95 22.19 -4.80
N PRO A 19 -7.98 21.91 -3.96
CA PRO A 19 -9.38 22.13 -4.33
C PRO A 19 -9.71 23.58 -4.74
N PRO A 20 -9.22 24.64 -4.05
CA PRO A 20 -9.43 26.02 -4.48
C PRO A 20 -8.84 26.34 -5.86
N LEU A 21 -7.75 25.67 -6.26
CA LEU A 21 -7.10 25.87 -7.57
C LEU A 21 -7.86 25.20 -8.71
N LEU A 22 -8.68 24.19 -8.39
CA LEU A 22 -9.51 23.47 -9.36
C LEU A 22 -10.91 24.10 -9.52
N ALA A 23 -11.21 25.15 -8.74
CA ALA A 23 -12.46 25.89 -8.85
C ALA A 23 -12.52 26.69 -10.16
N LYS A 24 -13.73 27.10 -10.56
CA LYS A 24 -13.96 27.92 -11.77
C LYS A 24 -13.20 29.25 -11.74
N GLU A 25 -13.01 29.80 -10.55
CA GLU A 25 -12.25 31.02 -10.29
C GLU A 25 -11.20 30.72 -9.22
N GLU A 26 -9.93 30.86 -9.56
CA GLU A 26 -8.82 30.72 -8.61
C GLU A 26 -8.83 31.90 -7.62
N PRO A 27 -8.77 31.66 -6.29
CA PRO A 27 -8.60 32.73 -5.34
C PRO A 27 -7.27 33.47 -5.55
N PRO A 28 -7.23 34.81 -5.49
CA PRO A 28 -6.00 35.56 -5.68
C PRO A 28 -4.86 35.09 -4.76
N GLY A 29 -3.72 34.73 -5.36
CA GLY A 29 -2.53 34.29 -4.63
C GLY A 29 -2.54 32.82 -4.19
N ALA A 30 -3.57 32.02 -4.52
CA ALA A 30 -3.62 30.61 -4.16
C ALA A 30 -2.50 29.80 -4.84
N LEU A 31 -2.23 30.05 -6.13
CA LEU A 31 -1.14 29.37 -6.83
C LEU A 31 0.24 29.77 -6.28
N GLN A 32 0.41 31.05 -5.91
CA GLN A 32 1.63 31.53 -5.27
C GLN A 32 1.81 30.87 -3.90
N ALA A 33 0.76 30.79 -3.08
CA ALA A 33 0.80 30.12 -1.78
C ALA A 33 1.17 28.62 -1.92
N LEU A 34 0.71 27.94 -2.96
CA LEU A 34 1.13 26.58 -3.27
C LEU A 34 2.63 26.53 -3.62
N GLY A 35 3.11 27.42 -4.48
CA GLY A 35 4.53 27.50 -4.87
C GLY A 35 5.47 27.83 -3.71
N ASP A 36 5.02 28.68 -2.77
CA ASP A 36 5.78 29.08 -1.58
C ASP A 36 5.70 28.04 -0.44
N THR A 37 4.86 27.00 -0.58
CA THR A 37 4.67 25.99 0.45
C THR A 37 5.89 25.07 0.54
N GLN A 38 6.65 25.22 1.61
CA GLN A 38 7.72 24.30 1.98
C GLN A 38 7.27 23.39 3.11
N VAL A 39 7.29 22.08 2.87
CA VAL A 39 7.08 21.07 3.90
C VAL A 39 8.39 20.31 4.08
N PRO A 40 9.05 20.41 5.25
CA PRO A 40 10.26 19.64 5.49
C PRO A 40 9.91 18.15 5.46
N ILE A 41 10.65 17.39 4.67
CA ILE A 41 10.58 15.93 4.63
C ILE A 41 11.71 15.42 5.51
N ASP A 42 11.34 14.71 6.57
CA ASP A 42 12.31 13.99 7.37
C ASP A 42 12.64 12.67 6.67
N ILE A 43 13.77 12.65 5.95
CA ILE A 43 14.26 11.48 5.22
C ILE A 43 15.09 10.53 6.10
N GLY A 44 15.22 10.82 7.40
CA GLY A 44 15.71 9.88 8.41
C GLY A 44 17.23 9.65 8.49
N GLY A 45 17.73 9.66 9.74
CA GLY A 45 18.96 8.98 10.20
C GLY A 45 18.62 7.89 11.23
N PRO A 46 19.58 7.23 11.90
CA PRO A 46 19.28 6.16 12.86
C PRO A 46 18.36 6.63 13.99
N GLY A 47 17.20 5.97 14.17
CA GLY A 47 16.22 6.30 15.23
C GLY A 47 15.08 7.24 14.81
N THR A 48 14.66 7.22 13.55
CA THR A 48 13.58 8.10 13.05
C THR A 48 12.27 7.93 13.84
N SER A 49 11.55 9.04 14.03
CA SER A 49 10.20 9.02 14.64
C SER A 49 9.22 8.16 13.83
N HIS A 50 9.42 8.04 12.51
CA HIS A 50 8.57 7.24 11.63
C HIS A 50 8.68 5.74 11.89
N ASP A 51 9.88 5.22 12.14
CA ASP A 51 10.05 3.81 12.50
C ASP A 51 9.43 3.50 13.85
N GLY A 52 9.61 4.36 14.85
CA GLY A 52 8.95 4.21 16.15
C GLY A 52 7.43 4.18 16.02
N THR A 53 6.86 5.16 15.32
CA THR A 53 5.39 5.26 15.12
C THR A 53 4.85 4.03 14.37
N PHE A 54 5.54 3.58 13.33
CA PHE A 54 5.13 2.37 12.61
C PHE A 54 5.25 1.11 13.46
N ASN A 55 6.33 0.99 14.22
CA ASN A 55 6.55 -0.14 15.12
C ASN A 55 5.44 -0.22 16.17
N ASP A 56 5.12 0.89 16.83
CA ASP A 56 4.03 0.95 17.81
C ASP A 56 2.69 0.55 17.18
N PHE A 57 2.42 1.00 15.96
CA PHE A 57 1.23 0.62 15.21
C PHE A 57 1.16 -0.89 14.96
N VAL A 58 2.23 -1.52 14.42
CA VAL A 58 2.16 -2.95 14.09
C VAL A 58 2.20 -3.87 15.31
N GLU A 59 2.76 -3.41 16.43
CA GLU A 59 2.72 -4.14 17.70
C GLU A 59 1.32 -4.17 18.32
N HIS A 60 0.60 -3.04 18.30
CA HIS A 60 -0.67 -2.91 19.03
C HIS A 60 -1.91 -3.08 18.15
N GLN A 61 -1.79 -2.91 16.83
CA GLN A 61 -2.90 -3.16 15.92
C GLN A 61 -3.01 -4.66 15.60
N SER A 62 -4.24 -5.17 15.58
CA SER A 62 -4.52 -6.56 15.19
C SER A 62 -4.98 -6.66 13.73
N LEU A 63 -4.89 -7.88 13.16
CA LEU A 63 -5.45 -8.18 11.83
C LEU A 63 -6.94 -7.82 11.76
N TYR A 64 -7.71 -8.18 12.80
CA TYR A 64 -9.13 -7.83 12.89
C TYR A 64 -9.35 -6.32 12.92
N GLY A 65 -8.59 -5.59 13.74
CA GLY A 65 -8.71 -4.14 13.86
C GLY A 65 -8.42 -3.41 12.54
N LEU A 66 -7.37 -3.82 11.83
CA LEU A 66 -7.08 -3.29 10.49
C LEU A 66 -8.19 -3.65 9.49
N GLN A 67 -8.69 -4.88 9.49
CA GLN A 67 -9.77 -5.28 8.59
C GLN A 67 -11.07 -4.48 8.85
N GLN A 68 -11.45 -4.26 10.11
CA GLN A 68 -12.61 -3.42 10.45
C GLN A 68 -12.43 -1.98 9.99
N MET A 69 -11.24 -1.40 10.21
CA MET A 69 -10.92 -0.05 9.75
C MET A 69 -11.08 0.13 8.24
N LEU A 70 -10.63 -0.88 7.46
CA LEU A 70 -10.80 -0.88 6.00
C LEU A 70 -12.25 -1.10 5.58
N LEU A 71 -12.99 -1.94 6.30
CA LEU A 71 -14.42 -2.18 6.07
C LEU A 71 -15.26 -0.92 6.31
N GLU A 72 -15.00 -0.20 7.40
CA GLU A 72 -15.61 1.10 7.71
C GLU A 72 -15.27 2.16 6.64
N SER A 73 -14.11 2.01 6.00
CA SER A 73 -13.67 2.84 4.86
C SER A 73 -14.26 2.39 3.52
N GLY A 74 -15.19 1.42 3.52
CA GLY A 74 -15.92 0.95 2.35
C GLY A 74 -15.24 -0.18 1.57
N HIS A 75 -14.13 -0.74 2.06
CA HIS A 75 -13.45 -1.86 1.42
C HIS A 75 -13.95 -3.20 1.97
N PRO A 76 -14.58 -4.07 1.15
CA PRO A 76 -14.98 -5.41 1.57
C PRO A 76 -13.79 -6.38 1.59
N VAL A 77 -12.70 -6.00 2.27
CA VAL A 77 -11.43 -6.73 2.24
C VAL A 77 -11.40 -7.88 3.24
N ARG A 78 -10.80 -9.00 2.82
CA ARG A 78 -10.36 -10.07 3.73
C ARG A 78 -8.86 -10.00 3.86
N LEU A 79 -8.35 -9.50 4.99
CA LEU A 79 -6.94 -9.18 5.13
C LEU A 79 -6.03 -10.41 4.93
N ARG A 80 -6.49 -11.58 5.40
CA ARG A 80 -5.85 -12.87 5.11
C ARG A 80 -5.69 -13.11 3.61
N GLY A 81 -6.79 -13.01 2.87
CA GLY A 81 -6.81 -13.19 1.41
C GLY A 81 -5.89 -12.18 0.74
N ALA A 82 -6.06 -10.90 1.03
CA ALA A 82 -5.20 -9.82 0.54
C ALA A 82 -3.70 -10.10 0.71
N MET A 83 -3.26 -10.52 1.91
CA MET A 83 -1.84 -10.85 2.16
C MET A 83 -1.38 -12.05 1.33
N LEU A 84 -2.17 -13.12 1.27
CA LEU A 84 -1.84 -14.32 0.47
C LEU A 84 -1.79 -14.01 -1.03
N ALA A 85 -2.69 -13.15 -1.53
CA ALA A 85 -2.70 -12.72 -2.91
C ALA A 85 -1.42 -11.96 -3.23
N LEU A 86 -1.08 -11.01 -2.36
CA LEU A 86 0.09 -10.16 -2.51
C LEU A 86 1.37 -11.01 -2.60
N GLY A 87 1.56 -11.94 -1.66
CA GLY A 87 2.71 -12.84 -1.69
C GLY A 87 2.74 -13.71 -2.94
N SER A 88 1.60 -14.30 -3.32
CA SER A 88 1.47 -15.14 -4.50
C SER A 88 1.75 -14.40 -5.82
N LEU A 89 1.25 -13.16 -5.95
CA LEU A 89 1.46 -12.31 -7.12
C LEU A 89 2.90 -11.81 -7.24
N LEU A 90 3.57 -11.58 -6.10
CA LEU A 90 4.94 -11.08 -6.07
C LEU A 90 5.99 -12.19 -6.09
N ARG A 91 5.65 -13.45 -5.81
CA ARG A 91 6.60 -14.58 -5.85
C ARG A 91 7.30 -14.75 -7.21
N PRO A 92 6.61 -14.67 -8.37
CA PRO A 92 7.26 -14.79 -9.68
C PRO A 92 8.28 -13.68 -9.97
N VAL A 93 8.12 -12.53 -9.32
CA VAL A 93 9.03 -11.38 -9.43
C VAL A 93 10.43 -11.74 -8.93
N MET A 94 10.49 -12.46 -7.80
CA MET A 94 11.74 -12.97 -7.23
C MET A 94 12.39 -14.03 -8.13
N GLN A 95 11.58 -14.89 -8.75
CA GLN A 95 12.07 -16.05 -9.50
C GLN A 95 12.54 -15.70 -10.92
N SER A 96 11.89 -14.74 -11.56
CA SER A 96 12.07 -14.48 -12.99
C SER A 96 13.24 -13.55 -13.30
N GLY A 97 13.77 -12.82 -12.30
CA GLY A 97 14.87 -11.86 -12.43
C GLY A 97 14.64 -10.77 -13.49
N SER A 98 13.45 -10.70 -14.07
CA SER A 98 13.07 -9.89 -15.22
C SER A 98 11.79 -9.13 -14.88
N SER A 99 11.77 -7.88 -15.31
CA SER A 99 10.93 -6.78 -14.83
C SER A 99 9.49 -6.76 -15.36
N HIS A 100 8.91 -7.90 -15.74
CA HIS A 100 7.60 -7.91 -16.41
C HIS A 100 6.43 -8.21 -15.46
N ILE A 101 6.31 -7.45 -14.36
CA ILE A 101 4.97 -7.15 -13.86
C ILE A 101 4.42 -6.02 -14.73
N GLU A 102 3.51 -6.36 -15.63
CA GLU A 102 2.86 -5.37 -16.49
C GLU A 102 1.70 -4.64 -15.81
N ARG A 103 1.09 -5.25 -14.78
CA ARG A 103 -0.06 -4.70 -14.06
C ARG A 103 0.33 -4.09 -12.73
N GLY A 104 -0.22 -2.92 -12.42
CA GLY A 104 -0.11 -2.35 -11.08
C GLY A 104 -0.86 -3.19 -10.04
N LEU A 105 -0.46 -3.03 -8.78
CA LEU A 105 -1.22 -3.53 -7.64
C LEU A 105 -1.98 -2.37 -7.01
N THR A 106 -3.22 -2.61 -6.64
CA THR A 106 -3.99 -1.66 -5.86
C THR A 106 -4.43 -2.25 -4.53
N LEU A 107 -4.08 -1.53 -3.46
CA LEU A 107 -4.24 -1.95 -2.08
C LEU A 107 -5.19 -0.99 -1.35
N PRO A 108 -6.08 -1.49 -0.50
CA PRO A 108 -7.07 -0.67 0.20
C PRO A 108 -6.39 0.18 1.28
N LEU A 109 -6.87 1.42 1.45
CA LEU A 109 -6.42 2.33 2.49
C LEU A 109 -7.62 2.86 3.29
N PRO A 110 -7.42 3.21 4.57
CA PRO A 110 -8.47 3.84 5.35
C PRO A 110 -8.68 5.31 4.96
N VAL A 111 -9.87 5.84 5.28
CA VAL A 111 -10.21 7.24 5.00
C VAL A 111 -9.48 8.21 5.93
N ASP A 112 -9.19 7.82 7.17
CA ASP A 112 -8.45 8.67 8.11
C ASP A 112 -7.00 8.92 7.64
N PRO A 113 -6.55 10.17 7.45
CA PRO A 113 -5.23 10.46 6.91
C PRO A 113 -4.05 9.95 7.74
N PHE A 114 -4.16 9.89 9.07
CA PHE A 114 -3.09 9.40 9.92
C PHE A 114 -2.92 7.88 9.75
N TYR A 115 -4.02 7.14 9.86
CA TYR A 115 -3.99 5.69 9.63
C TYR A 115 -3.70 5.35 8.17
N ARG A 116 -4.08 6.20 7.21
CA ARG A 116 -3.81 6.01 5.79
C ARG A 116 -2.31 5.84 5.51
N SER A 117 -1.48 6.71 6.07
CA SER A 117 -0.03 6.60 5.91
C SER A 117 0.56 5.38 6.62
N LEU A 118 0.02 4.99 7.77
CA LEU A 118 0.44 3.78 8.49
C LEU A 118 0.11 2.50 7.72
N VAL A 119 -1.11 2.41 7.17
CA VAL A 119 -1.57 1.26 6.38
C VAL A 119 -0.85 1.20 5.03
N ALA A 120 -0.59 2.34 4.40
CA ALA A 120 0.26 2.38 3.21
C ALA A 120 1.68 1.87 3.51
N ALA A 121 2.27 2.30 4.64
CA ALA A 121 3.57 1.80 5.08
C ALA A 121 3.55 0.30 5.41
N PHE A 122 2.44 -0.22 5.95
CA PHE A 122 2.24 -1.65 6.20
C PHE A 122 2.27 -2.45 4.90
N TRP A 123 1.53 -2.01 3.87
CA TRP A 123 1.58 -2.69 2.58
C TRP A 123 2.99 -2.65 1.97
N LEU A 124 3.67 -1.51 2.03
CA LEU A 124 5.05 -1.41 1.54
C LEU A 124 6.03 -2.24 2.39
N GLU A 125 5.75 -2.51 3.66
CA GLU A 125 6.57 -3.39 4.52
C GLU A 125 6.51 -4.85 4.05
N LEU A 126 5.35 -5.28 3.53
CA LEU A 126 5.16 -6.61 2.94
C LEU A 126 5.81 -6.72 1.56
N ILE A 127 5.76 -5.63 0.76
CA ILE A 127 6.24 -5.62 -0.63
C ILE A 127 7.76 -5.44 -0.71
N ALA A 128 8.34 -4.62 0.17
CA ALA A 128 9.75 -4.23 0.12
C ALA A 128 10.74 -5.41 -0.06
N PRO A 129 10.60 -6.56 0.63
CA PRO A 129 11.52 -7.68 0.46
C PRO A 129 11.51 -8.33 -0.94
N PHE A 130 10.40 -8.27 -1.67
CA PHE A 130 10.32 -8.82 -3.03
C PHE A 130 11.05 -7.91 -4.02
N VAL A 131 10.80 -6.60 -3.92
CA VAL A 131 11.37 -5.60 -4.82
C VAL A 131 12.84 -5.31 -4.50
N ALA A 132 13.32 -5.58 -3.30
CA ALA A 132 14.73 -5.42 -2.95
C ALA A 132 15.65 -6.46 -3.63
N GLN A 133 15.10 -7.52 -4.21
CA GLN A 133 15.87 -8.59 -4.83
C GLN A 133 16.24 -8.32 -6.30
N ALA A 134 15.68 -7.28 -6.91
CA ALA A 134 16.07 -6.84 -8.24
C ALA A 134 15.99 -5.30 -8.35
N ASP A 135 16.47 -4.76 -9.47
CA ASP A 135 16.49 -3.32 -9.71
C ASP A 135 15.12 -2.84 -10.22
N PHE A 136 14.16 -2.69 -9.31
CA PHE A 136 12.81 -2.19 -9.62
C PHE A 136 12.73 -0.68 -9.43
N GLU A 137 12.24 0.01 -10.46
CA GLU A 137 11.69 1.35 -10.30
C GLU A 137 10.21 1.26 -9.95
N LEU A 138 9.84 1.77 -8.77
CA LEU A 138 8.46 1.81 -8.32
C LEU A 138 7.84 3.18 -8.55
N ALA A 139 6.60 3.18 -9.03
CA ALA A 139 5.72 4.34 -8.95
C ALA A 139 4.64 4.10 -7.91
N ILE A 140 4.51 5.02 -6.96
CA ILE A 140 3.58 4.91 -5.83
C ILE A 140 2.61 6.08 -5.88
N PHE A 141 1.32 5.76 -5.90
CA PHE A 141 0.25 6.76 -5.88
C PHE A 141 -0.70 6.46 -4.73
N ILE A 142 -1.14 7.51 -4.04
CA ILE A 142 -2.24 7.46 -3.09
C ILE A 142 -3.33 8.35 -3.65
N GLY A 143 -4.53 7.83 -3.76
CA GLY A 143 -5.67 8.59 -4.26
C GLY A 143 -6.98 7.84 -4.11
N THR A 144 -8.05 8.52 -4.52
CA THR A 144 -9.40 8.01 -4.43
C THR A 144 -9.80 7.35 -5.75
N ILE A 145 -10.12 6.06 -5.72
CA ILE A 145 -10.61 5.30 -6.87
C ILE A 145 -11.98 4.75 -6.52
N ALA A 146 -12.99 5.06 -7.34
CA ALA A 146 -14.38 4.65 -7.09
C ALA A 146 -14.83 4.98 -5.65
N GLU A 147 -14.57 6.22 -5.21
CA GLU A 147 -14.90 6.74 -3.87
C GLU A 147 -14.18 6.04 -2.69
N ARG A 148 -13.09 5.33 -2.95
CA ARG A 148 -12.31 4.61 -1.92
C ARG A 148 -10.84 4.98 -1.98
N GLU A 149 -10.24 5.19 -0.81
CA GLU A 149 -8.82 5.51 -0.71
C GLU A 149 -7.99 4.27 -1.03
N ARG A 150 -7.04 4.41 -1.97
CA ARG A 150 -6.24 3.29 -2.45
C ARG A 150 -4.78 3.69 -2.61
N LEU A 151 -3.91 2.70 -2.37
CA LEU A 151 -2.50 2.74 -2.70
C LEU A 151 -2.30 1.98 -4.02
N ILE A 152 -1.85 2.67 -5.06
CA ILE A 152 -1.52 2.08 -6.35
C ILE A 152 0.01 1.97 -6.44
N ILE A 153 0.50 0.79 -6.82
CA ILE A 153 1.92 0.52 -7.02
C ILE A 153 2.13 0.00 -8.44
N GLY A 154 2.88 0.75 -9.23
CA GLY A 154 3.43 0.29 -10.50
C GLY A 154 4.87 -0.19 -10.35
N PHE A 155 5.23 -1.24 -11.09
CA PHE A 155 6.55 -1.88 -11.05
C PHE A 155 7.45 -1.53 -12.24
N ASN A 156 6.96 -0.68 -13.15
CA ASN A 156 7.66 -0.25 -14.36
C ASN A 156 7.91 1.26 -14.35
N GLY A 157 8.44 1.76 -13.23
CA GLY A 157 8.82 3.16 -13.02
C GLY A 157 7.71 4.16 -13.37
N ALA A 158 8.12 5.32 -13.91
CA ALA A 158 7.24 6.41 -14.34
C ALA A 158 6.46 6.09 -15.63
N SER A 159 5.85 4.92 -15.72
CA SER A 159 4.97 4.54 -16.81
C SER A 159 3.75 5.47 -16.87
N SER A 160 3.56 6.11 -18.03
CA SER A 160 2.39 6.94 -18.33
C SER A 160 1.07 6.17 -18.19
N LYS A 161 1.10 4.85 -18.42
CA LYS A 161 -0.07 3.99 -18.22
C LYS A 161 -0.45 3.84 -16.75
N THR A 162 0.53 3.72 -15.85
CA THR A 162 0.27 3.64 -14.40
C THR A 162 -0.37 4.94 -13.92
N LEU A 163 0.15 6.09 -14.35
CA LEU A 163 -0.45 7.40 -14.06
C LEU A 163 -1.86 7.53 -14.63
N LEU A 164 -2.07 7.16 -15.90
CA LEU A 164 -3.39 7.20 -16.54
C LEU A 164 -4.40 6.32 -15.80
N SER A 165 -3.96 5.19 -15.26
CA SER A 165 -4.81 4.28 -14.49
C SER A 165 -5.32 4.88 -13.18
N VAL A 166 -4.65 5.91 -12.63
CA VAL A 166 -5.11 6.61 -11.41
C VAL A 166 -6.25 7.58 -11.72
N VAL A 167 -6.35 8.07 -12.96
CA VAL A 167 -7.34 9.09 -13.36
C VAL A 167 -8.48 8.54 -14.20
N ASP A 168 -8.25 7.49 -14.98
CA ASP A 168 -9.24 6.90 -15.88
C ASP A 168 -9.70 5.52 -15.38
N PRO A 169 -10.99 5.36 -15.02
CA PRO A 169 -11.54 4.10 -14.52
C PRO A 169 -11.41 2.91 -15.49
N GLN A 170 -11.44 3.16 -16.81
CA GLN A 170 -11.29 2.07 -17.79
C GLN A 170 -9.86 1.56 -17.82
N THR A 171 -8.89 2.47 -17.84
CA THR A 171 -7.47 2.14 -17.76
C THR A 171 -7.13 1.46 -16.43
N TYR A 172 -7.74 1.92 -15.32
CA TYR A 172 -7.63 1.29 -14.01
C TYR A 172 -7.99 -0.20 -14.05
N ALA A 173 -9.20 -0.52 -14.51
CA ALA A 173 -9.70 -1.90 -14.55
C ALA A 173 -8.86 -2.82 -15.45
N ALA A 174 -8.24 -2.27 -16.51
CA ALA A 174 -7.44 -3.04 -17.45
C ALA A 174 -6.00 -3.29 -16.97
N HIS A 175 -5.43 -2.37 -16.18
CA HIS A 175 -4.00 -2.37 -15.86
C HIS A 175 -3.68 -2.54 -14.37
N ASN A 176 -4.66 -2.59 -13.48
CA ASN A 176 -4.44 -2.81 -12.06
C ASN A 176 -5.13 -4.08 -11.54
N ILE A 177 -4.56 -4.65 -10.48
CA ILE A 177 -5.13 -5.78 -9.75
C ILE A 177 -5.51 -5.31 -8.35
N ASP A 178 -6.81 -5.40 -8.02
CA ASP A 178 -7.32 -5.12 -6.68
C ASP A 178 -7.10 -6.34 -5.79
N ILE A 179 -6.47 -6.15 -4.63
CA ILE A 179 -6.16 -7.25 -3.70
C ILE A 179 -7.24 -7.50 -2.63
N ASP A 180 -8.42 -6.88 -2.75
CA ASP A 180 -9.41 -6.79 -1.66
C ASP A 180 -9.98 -8.17 -1.23
N ASP A 181 -10.44 -9.00 -2.17
CA ASP A 181 -10.90 -10.37 -1.88
C ASP A 181 -10.74 -11.28 -3.10
N PRO A 182 -9.52 -11.77 -3.36
CA PRO A 182 -9.29 -12.53 -4.57
C PRO A 182 -9.77 -13.97 -4.35
N GLU A 183 -10.91 -14.32 -4.95
CA GLU A 183 -11.58 -15.64 -4.83
C GLU A 183 -10.66 -16.83 -5.21
N TRP A 184 -9.55 -16.58 -5.94
CA TRP A 184 -8.63 -17.59 -6.43
C TRP A 184 -7.64 -18.15 -5.37
N ILE A 185 -7.57 -17.57 -4.18
CA ILE A 185 -6.51 -17.87 -3.20
C ILE A 185 -6.69 -19.20 -2.48
N ASP A 186 -7.94 -19.61 -2.22
CA ASP A 186 -8.24 -20.82 -1.47
C ASP A 186 -7.80 -22.10 -2.21
N ALA A 187 -7.64 -22.03 -3.54
CA ALA A 187 -7.16 -23.14 -4.37
C ALA A 187 -5.62 -23.28 -4.42
N HIS A 188 -4.86 -22.20 -4.17
CA HIS A 188 -3.40 -22.20 -4.29
C HIS A 188 -2.67 -22.50 -2.97
N ALA A 189 -3.33 -22.33 -1.82
CA ALA A 189 -2.73 -22.56 -0.50
C ALA A 189 -2.50 -24.04 -0.14
N GLN A 190 -3.13 -24.98 -0.87
CA GLN A 190 -3.19 -26.39 -0.44
C GLN A 190 -1.91 -27.20 -0.68
N ASN A 191 -0.95 -26.69 -1.46
CA ASN A 191 0.24 -27.46 -1.86
C ASN A 191 1.58 -26.96 -1.29
N ASP A 192 1.59 -25.92 -0.44
CA ASP A 192 2.81 -25.37 0.17
C ASP A 192 2.68 -25.34 1.71
N GLN A 193 3.53 -26.12 2.40
CA GLN A 193 3.50 -26.26 3.86
C GLN A 193 3.75 -24.92 4.58
N ARG A 194 4.59 -24.05 4.00
CA ARG A 194 4.86 -22.73 4.59
C ARG A 194 3.64 -21.82 4.48
N ILE A 195 2.94 -21.88 3.35
CA ILE A 195 1.68 -21.14 3.14
C ILE A 195 0.59 -21.66 4.09
N SER A 196 0.50 -22.97 4.31
CA SER A 196 -0.46 -23.55 5.27
C SER A 196 -0.21 -23.07 6.71
N LYS A 197 1.05 -22.94 7.11
CA LYS A 197 1.43 -22.35 8.41
C LYS A 197 0.99 -20.89 8.47
N LEU A 198 1.30 -20.09 7.46
CA LEU A 198 0.87 -18.69 7.37
C LEU A 198 -0.66 -18.55 7.49
N VAL A 199 -1.43 -19.34 6.73
CA VAL A 199 -2.90 -19.34 6.80
C VAL A 199 -3.38 -19.55 8.23
N SER A 200 -2.80 -20.53 8.94
CA SER A 200 -3.14 -20.83 10.34
C SER A 200 -2.87 -19.67 11.31
N TYR A 201 -1.83 -18.85 11.05
CA TYR A 201 -1.59 -17.63 11.83
C TYR A 201 -2.61 -16.54 11.47
N LEU A 202 -2.85 -16.32 10.17
CA LEU A 202 -3.75 -15.26 9.70
C LEU A 202 -5.23 -15.52 10.02
N ASP A 203 -5.60 -16.76 10.32
CA ASP A 203 -6.93 -17.11 10.82
C ASP A 203 -7.16 -16.70 12.30
N GLN A 204 -6.12 -16.24 13.01
CA GLN A 204 -6.23 -15.73 14.37
C GLN A 204 -6.53 -14.21 14.34
N PRO A 205 -7.77 -13.76 14.60
CA PRO A 205 -8.15 -12.37 14.32
C PRO A 205 -7.43 -11.35 15.22
N GLN A 206 -7.06 -11.75 16.43
CA GLN A 206 -6.39 -10.91 17.43
C GLN A 206 -4.86 -10.90 17.29
N LEU A 207 -4.32 -11.59 16.29
CA LEU A 207 -2.88 -11.57 16.01
C LEU A 207 -2.44 -10.15 15.66
N SER A 208 -1.33 -9.69 16.24
CA SER A 208 -0.77 -8.39 15.90
C SER A 208 -0.27 -8.36 14.46
N LEU A 209 -0.28 -7.17 13.85
CA LEU A 209 0.24 -6.99 12.50
C LEU A 209 1.73 -7.34 12.40
N ARG A 210 2.51 -7.13 13.48
CA ARG A 210 3.91 -7.55 13.56
C ARG A 210 4.06 -9.04 13.27
N VAL A 211 3.35 -9.88 14.03
CA VAL A 211 3.46 -11.33 13.88
C VAL A 211 2.95 -11.78 12.51
N ALA A 212 1.93 -11.12 11.98
CA ALA A 212 1.46 -11.38 10.61
C ALA A 212 2.51 -11.05 9.55
N ILE A 213 3.24 -9.93 9.68
CA ILE A 213 4.35 -9.54 8.79
C ILE A 213 5.47 -10.59 8.85
N ASP A 214 5.86 -11.00 10.06
CA ASP A 214 6.95 -11.96 10.25
C ASP A 214 6.60 -13.34 9.68
N ALA A 215 5.39 -13.84 9.94
CA ALA A 215 4.89 -15.08 9.36
C ALA A 215 4.81 -15.01 7.83
N PHE A 216 4.39 -13.86 7.28
CA PHE A 216 4.33 -13.63 5.84
C PHE A 216 5.72 -13.69 5.19
N ARG A 217 6.72 -13.06 5.81
CA ARG A 217 8.12 -13.09 5.35
C ARG A 217 8.69 -14.50 5.39
N GLU A 218 8.48 -15.22 6.50
CA GLU A 218 8.90 -16.62 6.64
C GLU A 218 8.34 -17.48 5.50
N ALA A 219 7.07 -17.27 5.14
CA ALA A 219 6.39 -18.07 4.14
C ALA A 219 6.84 -17.78 2.70
N PHE A 220 6.95 -16.51 2.31
CA PHE A 220 7.18 -16.13 0.92
C PHE A 220 8.63 -15.79 0.58
N ILE A 221 9.39 -15.23 1.51
CA ILE A 221 10.77 -14.78 1.27
C ILE A 221 11.78 -15.84 1.72
N GLY A 222 11.44 -16.59 2.77
CA GLY A 222 12.41 -17.39 3.52
C GLY A 222 13.06 -16.49 4.57
N GLY A 223 12.87 -16.85 5.84
CA GLY A 223 13.37 -16.08 6.99
C GLY A 223 14.88 -15.93 7.04
#